data_AF-A0ABD0YAK6-F1
#
_entry.id   AF-A0ABD0YAK6-F1
#
_cell.length_a   1.000
_cell.length_b   1.000
_cell.length_c   1.000
_cell.angle_alpha   90.00
_cell.angle_beta   90.00
_cell.angle_gamma   90.00
#
_symmetry.space_group_name_H-M   'P 1'
#
loop_
_entity.id
_entity.type
_entity.pdbx_description
1 polymer ?
#
loop_
_entity_poly.entity_id
_entity_poly.type
_entity_poly.pdbx_seq_one_letter_code
_entity_poly.pdbx_strand_id
1 'polypeptide(L)'
;SSLISDAVSSGSDGSGYYDTPESGDSIPFGIGSVVEVPVKGEPHYGVIRWIGTVPGDKRPRKVAGIEMEEEHTGLGDGAFNGHRYFQCNPQRALFVSLNQCRHDSRFQETNQILLQNKADDFGGINSPVISGVVRPISGEGDITALCGKYRGIQGHHNSCYLDATLFSMFTFTSVFDSLLYRPATSSDIMQYEEVQRVLREEIVNPLRSNLYVRADRVMKLRTLMEKLSSVTGLTTEEKDPEEFLTSLVAQILRAEPFLKLNSGQEAYHYQLFVEKDEALTLPTVQQLFEQSFLTSDIKLKQVPSCLIIQMPRFGKTFKMYPRILPSQLLDVTDVIEDSPRQCTVCGKLAEYECKQCFDQCDVGLQSISFCARCLDTAHSHERRRSHAWRPITVPHEFAVLKDHCIIPRLYMQLFAVVCIETSHYVTFVKCGTGSDAPWCFFDSMADRKGEQNGYNIPEMVACPNLPYWLSEKGAQVLQQIKDERQLPEHAKRLLCDAYMCMYQSSEVMMYR
;
A
#
# COMPACT_ATOMS: atom_id res chain seq x y z
N SER A 1 -63.99 -38.28 21.55
CA SER A 1 -64.37 -38.88 22.85
C SER A 1 -63.37 -38.39 23.89
N SER A 2 -63.57 -37.19 24.44
CA SER A 2 -64.31 -36.94 25.70
C SER A 2 -63.70 -37.67 26.89
N LEU A 3 -63.07 -36.93 27.81
CA LEU A 3 -63.56 -36.78 29.18
C LEU A 3 -62.71 -35.77 29.98
N ILE A 4 -63.43 -34.88 30.64
CA ILE A 4 -63.02 -33.89 31.65
C ILE A 4 -63.27 -34.53 33.02
N SER A 5 -62.43 -34.27 34.04
CA SER A 5 -62.87 -34.08 35.43
C SER A 5 -61.74 -33.65 36.38
N ASP A 6 -61.78 -32.35 36.71
CA ASP A 6 -61.60 -31.60 37.97
C ASP A 6 -60.92 -32.12 39.26
N ALA A 7 -60.40 -31.08 39.97
CA ALA A 7 -60.34 -30.81 41.42
C ALA A 7 -59.02 -31.14 42.18
N VAL A 8 -58.47 -30.35 43.13
CA VAL A 8 -58.72 -29.02 43.77
C VAL A 8 -57.47 -28.66 44.63
N SER A 9 -57.11 -27.35 44.68
CA SER A 9 -56.48 -26.51 45.75
C SER A 9 -55.44 -27.04 46.77
N SER A 10 -54.28 -26.34 46.86
CA SER A 10 -53.81 -25.66 48.09
C SER A 10 -52.55 -24.81 47.78
N GLY A 11 -52.53 -23.53 48.19
CA GLY A 11 -51.50 -22.56 47.80
C GLY A 11 -50.32 -22.39 48.78
N SER A 12 -49.34 -21.58 48.36
CA SER A 12 -48.50 -20.72 49.21
C SER A 12 -47.60 -19.82 48.35
N ASP A 13 -47.32 -18.61 48.87
CA ASP A 13 -46.49 -17.53 48.33
C ASP A 13 -45.18 -17.94 47.64
N GLY A 14 -44.80 -17.20 46.59
CA GLY A 14 -43.48 -17.33 45.96
C GLY A 14 -43.23 -16.28 44.88
N SER A 15 -42.40 -15.29 45.21
CA SER A 15 -41.84 -14.23 44.37
C SER A 15 -41.48 -14.66 42.94
N GLY A 16 -42.08 -14.01 41.94
CA GLY A 16 -41.72 -14.15 40.54
C GLY A 16 -40.39 -13.45 40.22
N TYR A 17 -39.32 -14.24 40.09
CA TYR A 17 -38.11 -13.84 39.36
C TYR A 17 -38.33 -14.17 37.88
N TYR A 18 -38.44 -13.14 37.04
CA TYR A 18 -38.31 -13.31 35.59
C TYR A 18 -36.82 -13.29 35.26
N ASP A 19 -36.33 -14.43 34.77
CA ASP A 19 -35.00 -14.61 34.19
C ASP A 19 -35.05 -14.04 32.77
N THR A 20 -34.30 -12.98 32.48
CA THR A 20 -34.12 -12.45 31.11
C THR A 20 -32.74 -12.85 30.58
N PRO A 21 -32.65 -13.39 29.34
CA PRO A 21 -31.40 -13.90 28.79
C PRO A 21 -30.46 -12.79 28.33
N GLU A 22 -29.16 -13.12 28.35
CA GLU A 22 -28.05 -12.28 27.90
C GLU A 22 -28.19 -11.87 26.43
N SER A 23 -28.18 -10.57 26.16
CA SER A 23 -28.02 -9.97 24.83
C SER A 23 -26.66 -9.29 24.74
N GLY A 24 -25.89 -9.67 23.71
CA GLY A 24 -24.53 -9.22 23.44
C GLY A 24 -24.39 -7.77 22.97
N ASP A 25 -23.12 -7.40 22.77
CA ASP A 25 -22.58 -6.12 22.27
C ASP A 25 -22.65 -4.89 23.20
N SER A 26 -22.07 -5.00 24.41
CA SER A 26 -21.69 -3.84 25.22
C SER A 26 -20.18 -3.78 25.43
N ILE A 27 -19.58 -2.62 25.17
CA ILE A 27 -18.17 -2.30 25.47
C ILE A 27 -17.87 -2.66 26.94
N PRO A 28 -16.74 -3.34 27.25
CA PRO A 28 -16.45 -3.72 28.63
C PRO A 28 -16.22 -2.49 29.52
N PHE A 29 -16.90 -2.44 30.68
CA PHE A 29 -16.71 -1.39 31.69
C PHE A 29 -15.30 -1.44 32.31
N GLY A 30 -14.59 -0.31 32.28
CA GLY A 30 -13.28 -0.10 32.92
C GLY A 30 -13.30 0.98 34.00
N ILE A 31 -12.20 1.10 34.77
CA ILE A 31 -12.00 2.22 35.70
C ILE A 31 -11.99 3.53 34.91
N GLY A 32 -12.76 4.53 35.35
CA GLY A 32 -12.99 5.79 34.66
C GLY A 32 -14.25 5.82 33.78
N SER A 33 -14.95 4.70 33.62
CA SER A 33 -16.22 4.69 32.87
C SER A 33 -17.29 5.49 33.61
N VAL A 34 -18.00 6.36 32.88
CA VAL A 34 -19.24 7.00 33.34
C VAL A 34 -20.38 5.99 33.22
N VAL A 35 -21.09 5.79 34.32
CA VAL A 35 -22.13 4.77 34.45
C VAL A 35 -23.38 5.33 35.09
N GLU A 36 -24.53 4.85 34.64
CA GLU A 36 -25.79 4.97 35.35
C GLU A 36 -26.11 3.65 36.05
N VAL A 37 -26.66 3.75 37.26
CA VAL A 37 -27.04 2.62 38.09
C VAL A 37 -28.42 2.87 38.71
N PRO A 38 -29.32 1.87 38.71
CA PRO A 38 -30.63 2.02 39.32
C PRO A 38 -30.53 1.93 40.85
N VAL A 39 -30.83 3.01 41.55
CA VAL A 39 -30.94 3.04 43.01
C VAL A 39 -32.41 3.32 43.36
N LYS A 40 -33.06 2.36 44.03
CA LYS A 40 -34.50 2.42 44.37
C LYS A 40 -35.44 2.68 43.17
N GLY A 41 -35.05 2.21 41.99
CA GLY A 41 -35.83 2.36 40.75
C GLY A 41 -35.52 3.62 39.95
N GLU A 42 -34.75 4.56 40.50
CA GLU A 42 -34.35 5.80 39.81
C GLU A 42 -32.90 5.70 39.30
N PRO A 43 -32.60 6.24 38.10
CA PRO A 43 -31.25 6.24 37.55
C PRO A 43 -30.36 7.25 38.29
N HIS A 44 -29.21 6.78 38.75
CA HIS A 44 -28.21 7.61 39.40
C HIS A 44 -26.87 7.48 38.68
N TYR A 45 -26.11 8.56 38.62
CA TYR A 45 -24.92 8.66 37.78
C TYR A 45 -23.65 8.71 38.61
N GLY A 46 -22.57 8.16 38.06
CA GLY A 46 -21.27 8.18 38.71
C GLY A 46 -20.16 7.63 37.83
N VAL A 47 -18.95 7.62 38.39
CA VAL A 47 -17.74 7.16 37.71
C VAL A 47 -17.20 5.93 38.42
N ILE A 48 -16.87 4.88 37.66
CA ILE A 48 -16.21 3.70 38.23
C ILE A 48 -14.80 4.09 38.69
N ARG A 49 -14.54 3.99 39.99
CA ARG A 49 -13.21 4.22 40.59
C ARG A 49 -12.46 2.94 40.92
N TRP A 50 -13.17 1.82 41.03
CA TRP A 50 -12.59 0.54 41.37
C TRP A 50 -13.39 -0.62 40.76
N ILE A 51 -12.72 -1.69 40.33
CA ILE A 51 -13.35 -2.94 39.90
C ILE A 51 -12.60 -4.10 40.55
N GLY A 52 -13.31 -5.03 41.17
CA GLY A 52 -12.70 -6.23 41.74
C GLY A 52 -13.70 -7.13 42.46
N THR A 53 -13.20 -8.07 43.23
CA THR A 53 -14.00 -8.95 44.09
C THR A 53 -13.86 -8.50 45.54
N VAL A 54 -14.97 -8.36 46.25
CA VAL A 54 -14.97 -7.93 47.65
C VAL A 54 -15.06 -9.15 48.58
N PRO A 55 -14.13 -9.35 49.55
CA PRO A 55 -14.20 -10.44 50.51
C PRO A 55 -15.45 -10.35 51.40
N GLY A 56 -16.20 -11.44 51.51
CA GLY A 56 -17.41 -11.51 52.35
C GLY A 56 -18.74 -11.19 51.65
N ASP A 57 -18.75 -10.95 50.33
CA ASP A 57 -20.00 -10.90 49.56
C ASP A 57 -20.59 -12.33 49.41
N LYS A 58 -21.93 -12.45 49.44
CA LYS A 58 -22.64 -13.74 49.49
C LYS A 58 -22.46 -14.59 48.22
N ARG A 59 -21.93 -14.00 47.14
CA ARG A 59 -21.57 -14.68 45.88
C ARG A 59 -20.26 -14.09 45.33
N PRO A 60 -19.33 -14.91 44.78
CA PRO A 60 -18.14 -14.39 44.10
C PRO A 60 -18.57 -13.72 42.78
N ARG A 61 -18.63 -12.38 42.78
CA ARG A 61 -18.95 -11.57 41.59
C ARG A 61 -17.97 -10.41 41.46
N LYS A 62 -17.79 -9.92 40.23
CA LYS A 62 -17.10 -8.64 39.99
C LYS A 62 -18.02 -7.50 40.43
N VAL A 63 -17.48 -6.65 41.29
CA VAL A 63 -18.12 -5.49 41.89
C VAL A 63 -17.43 -4.24 41.34
N ALA A 64 -18.23 -3.23 41.00
CA ALA A 64 -17.77 -1.89 40.70
C ALA A 64 -17.94 -1.01 41.93
N GLY A 65 -16.86 -0.32 42.33
CA GLY A 65 -16.89 0.80 43.24
C GLY A 65 -17.08 2.08 42.44
N ILE A 66 -18.21 2.76 42.65
CA ILE A 66 -18.66 3.91 41.90
C ILE A 66 -18.65 5.13 42.82
N GLU A 67 -18.02 6.21 42.35
CA GLU A 67 -18.16 7.54 42.93
C GLU A 67 -19.35 8.23 42.27
N MET A 68 -20.44 8.38 43.01
CA MET A 68 -21.70 9.00 42.57
C MET A 68 -21.54 10.51 42.40
N GLU A 69 -22.25 11.12 41.47
CA GLU A 69 -22.22 12.59 41.26
C GLU A 69 -22.79 13.35 42.46
N GLU A 70 -23.89 12.87 43.02
CA GLU A 70 -24.60 13.51 44.13
C GLU A 70 -24.50 12.69 45.42
N GLU A 71 -24.58 13.39 46.56
CA GLU A 71 -24.59 12.78 47.89
C GLU A 71 -25.93 12.11 48.19
N HIS A 72 -25.91 10.86 48.65
CA HIS A 72 -27.11 10.12 49.01
C HIS A 72 -27.03 9.53 50.40
N THR A 73 -28.11 9.71 51.16
CA THR A 73 -28.22 9.22 52.53
C THR A 73 -28.10 7.69 52.56
N GLY A 74 -27.04 7.19 53.19
CA GLY A 74 -26.75 5.75 53.29
C GLY A 74 -25.66 5.23 52.34
N LEU A 75 -25.08 6.08 51.48
CA LEU A 75 -23.87 5.74 50.73
C LEU A 75 -22.59 5.94 51.57
N GLY A 76 -21.53 5.24 51.16
CA GLY A 76 -20.25 5.26 51.86
C GLY A 76 -19.29 6.36 51.36
N ASP A 77 -18.02 6.23 51.73
CA ASP A 77 -16.91 7.14 51.39
C ASP A 77 -15.77 6.44 50.63
N GLY A 78 -16.06 5.26 50.07
CA GLY A 78 -15.13 4.41 49.31
C GLY A 78 -14.57 3.24 50.11
N ALA A 79 -14.99 3.08 51.37
CA ALA A 79 -14.74 1.89 52.18
C ALA A 79 -15.94 0.91 52.19
N PHE A 80 -15.64 -0.38 52.20
CA PHE A 80 -16.61 -1.47 52.34
C PHE A 80 -16.07 -2.52 53.31
N ASN A 81 -16.88 -2.96 54.29
CA ASN A 81 -16.50 -3.92 55.34
C ASN A 81 -15.16 -3.60 56.05
N GLY A 82 -14.88 -2.32 56.33
CA GLY A 82 -13.67 -1.88 57.02
C GLY A 82 -12.41 -1.77 56.14
N HIS A 83 -12.47 -2.12 54.85
CA HIS A 83 -11.39 -1.92 53.89
C HIS A 83 -11.70 -0.80 52.90
N ARG A 84 -10.71 0.07 52.64
CA ARG A 84 -10.83 1.18 51.69
C ARG A 84 -10.40 0.74 50.28
N TYR A 85 -11.28 0.92 49.30
CA TYR A 85 -11.05 0.53 47.91
C TYR A 85 -10.79 1.72 46.98
N PHE A 86 -11.40 2.87 47.28
CA PHE A 86 -11.15 4.15 46.62
C PHE A 86 -11.43 5.31 47.60
N GLN A 87 -11.05 6.53 47.22
CA GLN A 87 -11.28 7.73 48.01
C GLN A 87 -12.32 8.60 47.30
N CYS A 88 -13.37 9.02 48.02
CA CYS A 88 -14.33 10.02 47.56
C CYS A 88 -14.89 10.80 48.76
N ASN A 89 -15.75 11.81 48.51
CA ASN A 89 -16.45 12.49 49.60
C ASN A 89 -17.42 11.53 50.32
N PRO A 90 -17.76 11.79 51.60
CA PRO A 90 -18.78 11.02 52.32
C PRO A 90 -20.10 10.98 51.54
N GLN A 91 -20.84 9.88 51.65
CA GLN A 91 -22.15 9.69 51.00
C GLN A 91 -22.13 9.67 49.47
N ARG A 92 -20.98 9.39 48.85
CA ARG A 92 -20.85 9.28 47.38
C ARG A 92 -20.32 7.94 46.89
N ALA A 93 -20.00 6.98 47.76
CA ALA A 93 -19.55 5.67 47.32
C ALA A 93 -20.68 4.65 47.27
N LEU A 94 -20.78 3.98 46.13
CA LEU A 94 -21.69 2.86 45.91
C LEU A 94 -20.92 1.64 45.39
N PHE A 95 -21.21 0.47 45.94
CA PHE A 95 -20.69 -0.81 45.47
C PHE A 95 -21.83 -1.64 44.88
N VAL A 96 -21.76 -1.94 43.58
CA VAL A 96 -22.77 -2.73 42.85
C VAL A 96 -22.12 -3.79 42.00
N SER A 97 -22.90 -4.78 41.54
CA SER A 97 -22.38 -5.72 40.56
C SER A 97 -22.06 -4.99 39.27
N LEU A 98 -20.95 -5.35 38.61
CA LEU A 98 -20.58 -4.76 37.32
C LEU A 98 -21.70 -4.91 36.27
N ASN A 99 -22.50 -5.99 36.36
CA ASN A 99 -23.64 -6.25 35.47
C ASN A 99 -24.85 -5.32 35.71
N GLN A 100 -24.86 -4.58 36.82
CA GLN A 100 -25.89 -3.58 37.12
C GLN A 100 -25.52 -2.18 36.63
N CYS A 101 -24.26 -1.99 36.20
CA CYS A 101 -23.84 -0.76 35.55
C CYS A 101 -24.40 -0.73 34.13
N ARG A 102 -24.97 0.42 33.76
CA ARG A 102 -25.29 0.74 32.36
C ARG A 102 -24.44 1.95 31.98
N HIS A 103 -24.18 2.12 30.69
CA HIS A 103 -23.58 3.36 30.21
C HIS A 103 -24.55 4.51 30.47
N ASP A 104 -24.05 5.60 31.05
CA ASP A 104 -24.83 6.79 31.33
C ASP A 104 -25.55 7.28 30.08
N SER A 105 -26.89 7.20 30.09
CA SER A 105 -27.75 7.55 28.96
C SER A 105 -27.61 9.01 28.53
N ARG A 106 -27.20 9.92 29.43
CA ARG A 106 -26.90 11.33 29.11
C ARG A 106 -25.72 11.48 28.15
N PHE A 107 -24.87 10.47 28.03
CA PHE A 107 -23.69 10.46 27.16
C PHE A 107 -23.77 9.42 26.03
N GLN A 108 -24.89 8.70 25.90
CA GLN A 108 -25.11 7.76 24.79
C GLN A 108 -25.24 8.47 23.45
N GLU A 109 -25.89 9.64 23.40
CA GLU A 109 -25.90 10.50 22.21
C GLU A 109 -24.50 11.01 21.89
N THR A 110 -23.70 11.42 22.88
CA THR A 110 -22.33 11.92 22.64
C THR A 110 -21.39 10.86 22.06
N ASN A 111 -21.52 9.59 22.45
CA ASN A 111 -20.72 8.50 21.89
C ASN A 111 -21.18 8.07 20.49
N GLN A 112 -22.48 8.08 20.21
CA GLN A 112 -22.98 7.89 18.84
C GLN A 112 -22.64 9.08 17.95
N ILE A 113 -22.71 10.31 18.45
CA ILE A 113 -22.28 11.54 17.78
C ILE A 113 -20.76 11.53 17.58
N LEU A 114 -19.93 11.04 18.50
CA LEU A 114 -18.48 10.91 18.28
C LEU A 114 -18.12 9.84 17.23
N LEU A 115 -18.93 8.77 17.10
CA LEU A 115 -18.77 7.74 16.07
C LEU A 115 -19.39 8.14 14.72
N GLN A 116 -20.49 8.89 14.72
CA GLN A 116 -21.13 9.49 13.54
C GLN A 116 -20.35 10.69 13.01
N ASN A 117 -19.83 11.56 13.87
CA ASN A 117 -18.96 12.68 13.47
C ASN A 117 -17.70 12.16 12.78
N LYS A 118 -17.12 11.03 13.22
CA LYS A 118 -16.00 10.39 12.52
C LYS A 118 -16.40 9.75 11.19
N ALA A 119 -17.65 9.32 11.01
CA ALA A 119 -18.13 8.77 9.73
C ALA A 119 -18.51 9.87 8.73
N ASP A 120 -19.02 11.00 9.22
CA ASP A 120 -19.40 12.15 8.42
C ASP A 120 -18.16 12.87 7.83
N ASP A 121 -17.04 12.90 8.56
CA ASP A 121 -15.76 13.46 8.11
C ASP A 121 -15.15 12.72 6.89
N PHE A 122 -15.59 11.49 6.60
CA PHE A 122 -15.10 10.68 5.47
C PHE A 122 -16.20 10.26 4.49
N GLY A 123 -17.43 10.73 4.69
CA GLY A 123 -18.58 10.40 3.86
C GLY A 123 -19.25 9.06 4.20
N GLY A 124 -20.50 8.92 3.73
CA GLY A 124 -21.40 7.81 4.08
C GLY A 124 -21.21 6.52 3.29
N ILE A 125 -20.17 6.39 2.46
CA ILE A 125 -19.92 5.14 1.72
C ILE A 125 -19.24 4.14 2.66
N ASN A 126 -19.84 2.97 2.82
CA ASN A 126 -19.29 1.92 3.67
C ASN A 126 -18.04 1.30 3.07
N SER A 127 -16.99 1.17 3.89
CA SER A 127 -15.76 0.42 3.60
C SER A 127 -15.66 -0.77 4.56
N PRO A 128 -16.29 -1.91 4.24
CA PRO A 128 -16.28 -3.10 5.10
C PRO A 128 -14.89 -3.72 5.15
N VAL A 129 -14.61 -4.45 6.23
CA VAL A 129 -13.42 -5.29 6.32
C VAL A 129 -13.70 -6.59 5.58
N ILE A 130 -12.83 -6.98 4.66
CA ILE A 130 -12.98 -8.19 3.85
C ILE A 130 -11.81 -9.12 4.15
N SER A 131 -12.08 -10.21 4.84
CA SER A 131 -11.09 -11.25 5.13
C SER A 131 -10.97 -12.28 4.00
N GLY A 132 -9.89 -13.06 4.01
CA GLY A 132 -9.63 -14.08 2.99
C GLY A 132 -8.76 -13.57 1.84
N VAL A 133 -8.72 -14.35 0.75
CA VAL A 133 -7.88 -14.09 -0.42
C VAL A 133 -8.72 -13.46 -1.52
N VAL A 134 -8.41 -12.21 -1.88
CA VAL A 134 -9.04 -11.50 -3.01
C VAL A 134 -8.02 -11.28 -4.11
N ARG A 135 -8.32 -11.76 -5.32
CA ARG A 135 -7.45 -11.61 -6.49
C ARG A 135 -7.44 -10.16 -6.99
N PRO A 136 -6.36 -9.70 -7.63
CA PRO A 136 -6.34 -8.40 -8.30
C PRO A 136 -7.48 -8.30 -9.33
N ILE A 137 -7.92 -7.07 -9.57
CA ILE A 137 -8.97 -6.80 -10.55
C ILE A 137 -8.43 -7.15 -11.94
N SER A 138 -9.20 -7.88 -12.73
CA SER A 138 -8.87 -8.18 -14.13
C SER A 138 -9.70 -7.27 -15.03
N GLY A 139 -9.06 -6.28 -15.65
CA GLY A 139 -9.66 -5.38 -16.64
C GLY A 139 -9.44 -5.88 -18.06
N GLU A 140 -10.01 -7.03 -18.42
CA GLU A 140 -10.04 -7.47 -19.82
C GLU A 140 -11.15 -6.73 -20.57
N GLY A 141 -10.78 -5.96 -21.60
CA GLY A 141 -11.72 -5.22 -22.44
C GLY A 141 -11.95 -3.77 -22.01
N ASP A 142 -13.21 -3.32 -21.95
CA ASP A 142 -13.55 -1.93 -21.62
C ASP A 142 -13.62 -1.73 -20.09
N ILE A 143 -12.68 -0.97 -19.55
CA ILE A 143 -12.60 -0.65 -18.12
C ILE A 143 -13.52 0.51 -17.71
N THR A 144 -14.25 1.12 -18.64
CA THR A 144 -15.11 2.29 -18.35
C THR A 144 -16.14 1.98 -17.26
N ALA A 145 -16.60 0.73 -17.16
CA ALA A 145 -17.51 0.28 -16.09
C ALA A 145 -16.86 0.23 -14.69
N LEU A 146 -15.54 0.08 -14.60
CA LEU A 146 -14.76 0.10 -13.37
C LEU A 146 -14.40 1.53 -12.93
N CYS A 147 -14.43 2.47 -13.87
CA CYS A 147 -14.07 3.87 -13.68
C CYS A 147 -15.27 4.72 -13.20
N GLY A 148 -14.95 5.89 -12.63
CA GLY A 148 -15.91 6.87 -12.14
C GLY A 148 -15.50 7.49 -10.80
N LYS A 149 -16.34 8.40 -10.31
CA LYS A 149 -16.22 8.98 -8.97
C LYS A 149 -16.49 7.93 -7.90
N TYR A 150 -15.90 8.13 -6.71
CA TYR A 150 -15.97 7.20 -5.59
C TYR A 150 -15.37 5.83 -5.94
N ARG A 151 -14.29 5.84 -6.73
CA ARG A 151 -13.50 4.66 -7.07
C ARG A 151 -12.04 4.87 -6.67
N GLY A 152 -11.42 3.82 -6.15
CA GLY A 152 -10.06 3.83 -5.62
C GLY A 152 -9.98 4.16 -4.12
N ILE A 153 -8.83 4.67 -3.70
CA ILE A 153 -8.55 4.98 -2.29
C ILE A 153 -8.89 6.46 -2.03
N GLN A 154 -9.74 6.72 -1.05
CA GLN A 154 -10.08 8.09 -0.68
C GLN A 154 -8.90 8.76 0.03
N GLY A 155 -8.46 9.90 -0.48
CA GLY A 155 -7.39 10.68 0.12
C GLY A 155 -7.87 11.55 1.28
N HIS A 156 -7.00 11.76 2.27
CA HIS A 156 -7.23 12.64 3.42
C HIS A 156 -5.91 13.17 3.99
N HIS A 157 -5.84 14.49 4.22
CA HIS A 157 -4.69 15.16 4.86
C HIS A 157 -3.32 14.74 4.30
N ASN A 158 -2.99 15.20 3.08
CA ASN A 158 -1.71 14.96 2.42
C ASN A 158 -1.35 13.47 2.25
N SER A 159 -2.33 12.58 2.14
CA SER A 159 -2.11 11.13 1.98
C SER A 159 -1.79 10.68 0.54
N CYS A 160 -1.80 11.58 -0.45
CA CYS A 160 -1.73 11.19 -1.86
C CYS A 160 -0.52 10.31 -2.23
N TYR A 161 0.64 10.53 -1.58
CA TYR A 161 1.82 9.69 -1.75
C TYR A 161 1.55 8.22 -1.39
N LEU A 162 0.77 7.98 -0.34
CA LEU A 162 0.40 6.66 0.15
C LEU A 162 -0.72 6.07 -0.72
N ASP A 163 -1.74 6.86 -1.02
CA ASP A 163 -2.91 6.42 -1.79
C ASP A 163 -2.50 5.98 -3.20
N ALA A 164 -1.74 6.81 -3.92
CA ALA A 164 -1.28 6.52 -5.26
C ALA A 164 -0.33 5.30 -5.30
N THR A 165 0.54 5.16 -4.30
CA THR A 165 1.49 4.04 -4.24
C THR A 165 0.77 2.72 -3.91
N LEU A 166 -0.12 2.70 -2.91
CA LEU A 166 -0.93 1.52 -2.58
C LEU A 166 -1.82 1.10 -3.75
N PHE A 167 -2.45 2.07 -4.42
CA PHE A 167 -3.26 1.81 -5.60
C PHE A 167 -2.42 1.18 -6.72
N SER A 168 -1.21 1.70 -6.96
CA SER A 168 -0.28 1.16 -7.96
C SER A 168 0.16 -0.27 -7.64
N MET A 169 0.46 -0.56 -6.38
CA MET A 169 1.00 -1.84 -5.95
C MET A 169 -0.05 -2.96 -5.89
N PHE A 170 -1.32 -2.66 -5.56
CA PHE A 170 -2.25 -3.73 -5.16
C PHE A 170 -3.53 -3.84 -6.00
N THR A 171 -3.87 -2.88 -6.85
CA THR A 171 -5.19 -2.87 -7.52
C THR A 171 -5.32 -3.94 -8.62
N PHE A 172 -4.40 -3.91 -9.59
CA PHE A 172 -4.46 -4.75 -10.80
C PHE A 172 -3.32 -5.77 -10.89
N THR A 173 -2.34 -5.73 -9.98
CA THR A 173 -1.20 -6.65 -9.97
C THR A 173 -1.17 -7.49 -8.69
N SER A 174 -0.61 -8.70 -8.81
CA SER A 174 -0.32 -9.62 -7.72
C SER A 174 1.15 -9.67 -7.31
N VAL A 175 2.03 -8.88 -7.95
CA VAL A 175 3.50 -8.89 -7.69
C VAL A 175 3.82 -8.75 -6.20
N PHE A 176 3.01 -7.97 -5.48
CA PHE A 176 3.22 -7.65 -4.07
C PHE A 176 2.36 -8.49 -3.12
N ASP A 177 1.60 -9.47 -3.62
CA ASP A 177 0.71 -10.29 -2.77
C ASP A 177 1.49 -11.14 -1.76
N SER A 178 2.75 -11.48 -2.07
CA SER A 178 3.67 -12.09 -1.10
C SER A 178 3.77 -11.29 0.20
N LEU A 179 3.68 -9.94 0.14
CA LEU A 179 3.68 -9.08 1.33
C LEU A 179 2.42 -9.25 2.20
N LEU A 180 1.29 -9.57 1.57
CA LEU A 180 -0.02 -9.70 2.22
C LEU A 180 -0.24 -11.06 2.89
N TYR A 181 0.47 -12.10 2.40
CA TYR A 181 0.25 -13.48 2.82
C TYR A 181 1.48 -14.15 3.44
N ARG A 182 2.65 -13.49 3.48
CA ARG A 182 3.83 -14.02 4.17
C ARG A 182 3.52 -14.25 5.66
N PRO A 183 3.74 -15.45 6.21
CA PRO A 183 3.52 -15.70 7.63
C PRO A 183 4.54 -14.95 8.49
N ALA A 184 4.14 -14.59 9.72
CA ALA A 184 5.04 -13.99 10.69
C ALA A 184 6.16 -14.96 11.08
N THR A 185 7.37 -14.43 11.17
CA THR A 185 8.58 -15.17 11.57
C THR A 185 9.09 -14.63 12.90
N SER A 186 9.97 -15.37 13.58
CA SER A 186 10.59 -14.94 14.83
C SER A 186 11.46 -13.68 14.71
N SER A 187 11.80 -13.28 13.48
CA SER A 187 12.52 -12.03 13.23
C SER A 187 11.59 -10.81 13.11
N ASP A 188 10.28 -10.97 13.00
CA ASP A 188 9.38 -9.84 12.76
C ASP A 188 9.02 -9.06 14.04
N ILE A 189 8.51 -7.84 13.85
CA ILE A 189 8.03 -7.00 14.96
C ILE A 189 6.74 -7.58 15.55
N MET A 190 6.46 -7.29 16.83
CA MET A 190 5.26 -7.80 17.51
C MET A 190 3.94 -7.42 16.82
N GLN A 191 3.90 -6.24 16.19
CA GLN A 191 2.72 -5.71 15.49
C GLN A 191 2.65 -6.11 14.01
N TYR A 192 3.52 -7.00 13.53
CA TYR A 192 3.59 -7.39 12.12
C TYR A 192 2.24 -7.89 11.60
N GLU A 193 1.60 -8.81 12.33
CA GLU A 193 0.31 -9.38 11.95
C GLU A 193 -0.80 -8.33 11.95
N GLU A 194 -0.75 -7.35 12.86
CA GLU A 194 -1.72 -6.26 12.89
C GLU A 194 -1.60 -5.38 11.65
N VAL A 195 -0.39 -4.95 11.30
CA VAL A 195 -0.16 -4.12 10.11
C VAL A 195 -0.52 -4.88 8.84
N GLN A 196 -0.09 -6.15 8.72
CA GLN A 196 -0.42 -6.98 7.57
C GLN A 196 -1.93 -7.18 7.44
N ARG A 197 -2.65 -7.41 8.55
CA ARG A 197 -4.10 -7.55 8.54
C ARG A 197 -4.80 -6.26 8.11
N VAL A 198 -4.37 -5.09 8.60
CA VAL A 198 -4.95 -3.79 8.19
C VAL A 198 -4.72 -3.57 6.69
N LEU A 199 -3.49 -3.77 6.21
CA LEU A 199 -3.18 -3.63 4.80
C LEU A 199 -3.99 -4.59 3.93
N ARG A 200 -4.07 -5.87 4.29
CA ARG A 200 -4.78 -6.90 3.53
C ARG A 200 -6.30 -6.73 3.59
N GLU A 201 -6.87 -6.72 4.79
CA GLU A 201 -8.32 -6.93 4.99
C GLU A 201 -9.11 -5.62 5.03
N GLU A 202 -8.47 -4.51 5.38
CA GLU A 202 -9.15 -3.19 5.47
C GLU A 202 -8.85 -2.28 4.28
N ILE A 203 -7.80 -2.55 3.50
CA ILE A 203 -7.39 -1.72 2.36
C ILE A 203 -7.41 -2.53 1.06
N VAL A 204 -6.54 -3.53 0.89
CA VAL A 204 -6.37 -4.22 -0.40
C VAL A 204 -7.61 -5.03 -0.80
N ASN A 205 -8.16 -5.84 0.11
CA ASN A 205 -9.32 -6.68 -0.20
C ASN A 205 -10.59 -5.84 -0.50
N PRO A 206 -10.91 -4.77 0.27
CA PRO A 206 -11.99 -3.84 -0.08
C PRO A 206 -11.73 -3.09 -1.40
N LEU A 207 -10.48 -2.69 -1.67
CA LEU A 207 -10.11 -2.06 -2.95
C LEU A 207 -10.38 -3.00 -4.13
N ARG A 208 -9.98 -4.26 -4.03
CA ARG A 208 -10.17 -5.26 -5.10
C ARG A 208 -11.62 -5.69 -5.28
N SER A 209 -12.39 -5.77 -4.18
CA SER A 209 -13.78 -6.28 -4.22
C SER A 209 -14.79 -5.18 -4.54
N ASN A 210 -14.66 -4.01 -3.89
CA ASN A 210 -15.64 -2.94 -3.94
C ASN A 210 -15.18 -1.74 -4.77
N LEU A 211 -13.93 -1.75 -5.24
CA LEU A 211 -13.30 -0.64 -5.96
C LEU A 211 -13.27 0.66 -5.15
N TYR A 212 -13.38 0.60 -3.83
CA TYR A 212 -13.39 1.77 -2.97
C TYR A 212 -12.85 1.46 -1.58
N VAL A 213 -11.99 2.34 -1.07
CA VAL A 213 -11.49 2.32 0.31
C VAL A 213 -11.67 3.69 0.92
N ARG A 214 -12.29 3.75 2.09
CA ARG A 214 -12.50 5.00 2.83
C ARG A 214 -11.23 5.40 3.58
N ALA A 215 -11.00 6.71 3.72
CA ALA A 215 -9.75 7.25 4.22
C ALA A 215 -9.44 6.88 5.69
N ASP A 216 -10.44 6.54 6.50
CA ASP A 216 -10.26 6.08 7.88
C ASP A 216 -9.41 4.80 7.96
N ARG A 217 -9.52 3.91 6.97
CA ARG A 217 -8.70 2.68 6.87
C ARG A 217 -7.24 3.01 6.59
N VAL A 218 -7.00 3.97 5.71
CA VAL A 218 -5.65 4.47 5.39
C VAL A 218 -5.06 5.22 6.59
N MET A 219 -5.85 6.03 7.28
CA MET A 219 -5.42 6.72 8.50
C MET A 219 -5.04 5.75 9.62
N LYS A 220 -5.73 4.61 9.74
CA LYS A 220 -5.36 3.55 10.67
C LYS A 220 -3.97 2.99 10.34
N LEU A 221 -3.69 2.72 9.06
CA LEU A 221 -2.36 2.29 8.61
C LEU A 221 -1.29 3.36 8.92
N ARG A 222 -1.54 4.63 8.58
CA ARG A 222 -0.63 5.75 8.88
C ARG A 222 -0.30 5.85 10.37
N THR A 223 -1.30 5.67 11.23
CA THR A 223 -1.14 5.71 12.69
C THR A 223 -0.30 4.54 13.21
N LEU A 224 -0.43 3.34 12.62
CA LEU A 224 0.43 2.21 12.96
C LEU A 224 1.87 2.47 12.49
N MET A 225 2.05 2.97 11.26
CA MET A 225 3.38 3.26 10.72
C MET A 225 4.11 4.35 11.51
N GLU A 226 3.43 5.43 11.93
CA GLU A 226 4.02 6.48 12.79
C GLU A 226 4.55 5.93 14.11
N LYS A 227 3.87 4.93 14.69
CA LYS A 227 4.28 4.31 15.95
C LYS A 227 5.46 3.34 15.80
N LEU A 228 5.59 2.72 14.63
CA LEU A 228 6.49 1.59 14.40
C LEU A 228 7.73 1.95 13.59
N SER A 229 7.65 3.00 12.77
CA SER A 229 8.75 3.44 11.90
C SER A 229 9.51 4.63 12.49
N SER A 230 10.71 4.88 11.98
CA SER A 230 11.51 6.06 12.33
C SER A 230 11.01 7.36 11.67
N VAL A 231 10.01 7.26 10.80
CA VAL A 231 9.51 8.39 10.00
C VAL A 231 8.40 9.10 10.77
N THR A 232 8.62 10.38 11.06
CA THR A 232 7.66 11.23 11.76
C THR A 232 6.76 11.98 10.79
N GLY A 233 5.56 12.36 11.21
CA GLY A 233 4.63 13.18 10.41
C GLY A 233 3.93 12.40 9.30
N LEU A 234 3.97 11.06 9.34
CA LEU A 234 3.23 10.21 8.41
C LEU A 234 1.75 10.51 8.44
N THR A 235 1.17 10.94 9.56
CA THR A 235 -0.27 11.22 9.72
C THR A 235 -0.75 12.58 9.22
N THR A 236 0.15 13.55 8.99
CA THR A 236 -0.22 14.95 8.69
C THR A 236 0.51 15.53 7.48
N GLU A 237 1.75 15.12 7.25
CA GLU A 237 2.62 15.68 6.22
C GLU A 237 2.59 14.84 4.94
N GLU A 238 2.84 15.51 3.82
CA GLU A 238 3.18 14.86 2.57
C GLU A 238 4.59 14.25 2.70
N LYS A 239 4.74 12.97 2.33
CA LYS A 239 6.03 12.27 2.32
C LYS A 239 6.37 11.79 0.92
N ASP A 240 7.60 11.34 0.76
CA ASP A 240 8.04 10.72 -0.49
C ASP A 240 7.56 9.26 -0.57
N PRO A 241 7.03 8.80 -1.72
CA PRO A 241 6.76 7.38 -1.96
C PRO A 241 7.95 6.45 -1.66
N GLU A 242 9.18 6.94 -1.84
CA GLU A 242 10.41 6.20 -1.52
C GLU A 242 10.56 5.93 -0.01
N GLU A 243 10.32 6.96 0.80
CA GLU A 243 10.35 6.89 2.26
C GLU A 243 9.25 5.97 2.78
N PHE A 244 8.06 6.04 2.17
CA PHE A 244 6.97 5.13 2.44
C PHE A 244 7.32 3.66 2.11
N LEU A 245 7.84 3.39 0.90
CA LEU A 245 8.23 2.04 0.49
C LEU A 245 9.27 1.47 1.45
N THR A 246 10.27 2.26 1.82
CA THR A 246 11.31 1.83 2.77
C THR A 246 10.72 1.57 4.15
N SER A 247 9.84 2.43 4.65
CA SER A 247 9.19 2.27 5.96
C SER A 247 8.28 1.02 6.00
N LEU A 248 7.35 0.88 5.06
CA LEU A 248 6.40 -0.22 5.06
C LEU A 248 7.06 -1.55 4.65
N VAL A 249 7.75 -1.57 3.52
CA VAL A 249 8.23 -2.83 2.92
C VAL A 249 9.49 -3.32 3.62
N ALA A 250 10.45 -2.43 3.91
CA ALA A 250 11.73 -2.82 4.49
C ALA A 250 11.68 -2.93 6.02
N GLN A 251 11.16 -1.92 6.71
CA GLN A 251 11.22 -1.86 8.18
C GLN A 251 10.10 -2.66 8.83
N ILE A 252 8.85 -2.45 8.39
CA ILE A 252 7.68 -3.05 9.04
C ILE A 252 7.42 -4.47 8.54
N LEU A 253 7.31 -4.66 7.22
CA LEU A 253 6.99 -5.94 6.63
C LEU A 253 8.21 -6.85 6.43
N ARG A 254 9.42 -6.32 6.59
CA ARG A 254 10.71 -7.03 6.44
C ARG A 254 10.76 -7.91 5.18
N ALA A 255 10.29 -7.37 4.06
CA ALA A 255 10.31 -8.09 2.79
C ALA A 255 11.75 -8.31 2.32
N GLU A 256 11.96 -9.33 1.48
CA GLU A 256 13.24 -9.45 0.78
C GLU A 256 13.42 -8.28 -0.20
N PRO A 257 14.61 -7.67 -0.28
CA PRO A 257 14.90 -6.65 -1.28
C PRO A 257 14.62 -7.14 -2.69
N PHE A 258 13.97 -6.30 -3.49
CA PHE A 258 13.60 -6.66 -4.86
C PHE A 258 14.82 -6.71 -5.78
N LEU A 259 15.84 -5.88 -5.51
CA LEU A 259 17.03 -5.72 -6.32
C LEU A 259 18.27 -6.16 -5.56
N LYS A 260 19.09 -6.99 -6.20
CA LYS A 260 20.41 -7.42 -5.72
C LYS A 260 21.46 -7.04 -6.74
N LEU A 261 22.36 -6.14 -6.37
CA LEU A 261 23.40 -5.63 -7.26
C LEU A 261 24.71 -6.40 -7.08
N ASN A 262 25.52 -6.45 -8.14
CA ASN A 262 26.87 -7.02 -8.09
C ASN A 262 27.80 -6.28 -7.12
N SER A 263 27.55 -4.99 -6.86
CA SER A 263 28.23 -4.18 -5.83
C SER A 263 28.02 -4.68 -4.39
N GLY A 264 27.11 -5.63 -4.17
CA GLY A 264 26.72 -6.12 -2.85
C GLY A 264 25.62 -5.30 -2.18
N GLN A 265 25.13 -4.24 -2.83
CA GLN A 265 24.00 -3.46 -2.36
C GLN A 265 22.67 -4.17 -2.66
N GLU A 266 21.73 -4.04 -1.71
CA GLU A 266 20.36 -4.52 -1.84
C GLU A 266 19.41 -3.33 -1.72
N ALA A 267 18.38 -3.27 -2.57
CA ALA A 267 17.45 -2.15 -2.64
C ALA A 267 16.04 -2.60 -3.05
N TYR A 268 15.05 -1.73 -2.79
CA TYR A 268 13.64 -1.92 -3.17
C TYR A 268 13.26 -1.14 -4.44
N HIS A 269 14.06 -0.13 -4.80
CA HIS A 269 13.89 0.66 -6.00
C HIS A 269 15.28 1.03 -6.55
N TYR A 270 15.31 1.46 -7.80
CA TYR A 270 16.53 1.93 -8.46
C TYR A 270 16.35 3.39 -8.89
N GLN A 271 17.22 4.26 -8.38
CA GLN A 271 17.29 5.66 -8.81
C GLN A 271 18.13 5.75 -10.10
N LEU A 272 17.56 6.39 -11.13
CA LEU A 272 18.30 6.69 -12.36
C LEU A 272 19.34 7.80 -12.10
N PHE A 273 20.60 7.47 -12.37
CA PHE A 273 21.73 8.39 -12.35
C PHE A 273 22.26 8.54 -13.78
N VAL A 274 21.83 9.60 -14.44
CA VAL A 274 22.19 9.89 -15.83
C VAL A 274 22.78 11.29 -15.93
N GLU A 275 23.71 11.50 -16.85
CA GLU A 275 24.14 12.84 -17.25
C GLU A 275 23.18 13.36 -18.33
N LYS A 276 22.90 14.66 -18.32
CA LYS A 276 21.97 15.24 -19.27
C LYS A 276 22.61 15.31 -20.66
N ASP A 277 22.00 14.62 -21.62
CA ASP A 277 22.31 14.75 -23.04
C ASP A 277 21.35 15.77 -23.68
N GLU A 278 21.87 16.92 -24.10
CA GLU A 278 21.09 17.99 -24.74
C GLU A 278 20.53 17.58 -26.12
N ALA A 279 21.05 16.52 -26.75
CA ALA A 279 20.50 15.99 -28.00
C ALA A 279 19.20 15.19 -27.79
N LEU A 280 18.99 14.63 -26.59
CA LEU A 280 17.82 13.83 -26.25
C LEU A 280 16.67 14.72 -25.75
N THR A 281 15.70 14.96 -26.64
CA THR A 281 14.49 15.75 -26.31
C THR A 281 13.38 14.95 -25.64
N LEU A 282 13.26 13.67 -25.97
CA LEU A 282 12.29 12.72 -25.40
C LEU A 282 12.99 11.37 -25.18
N PRO A 283 13.81 11.21 -24.13
CA PRO A 283 14.41 9.94 -23.81
C PRO A 283 13.37 8.93 -23.33
N THR A 284 13.60 7.66 -23.67
CA THR A 284 12.82 6.54 -23.13
C THR A 284 13.38 6.07 -21.80
N VAL A 285 12.55 5.45 -20.96
CA VAL A 285 13.04 4.84 -19.71
C VAL A 285 14.10 3.77 -19.99
N GLN A 286 13.98 3.00 -21.08
CA GLN A 286 15.01 2.04 -21.49
C GLN A 286 16.38 2.70 -21.68
N GLN A 287 16.45 3.80 -22.44
CA GLN A 287 17.71 4.51 -22.69
C GLN A 287 18.33 5.04 -21.40
N LEU A 288 17.53 5.69 -20.55
CA LEU A 288 18.04 6.23 -19.28
C LEU A 288 18.48 5.12 -18.33
N PHE A 289 17.76 4.00 -18.31
CA PHE A 289 18.09 2.82 -17.51
C PHE A 289 19.43 2.22 -17.92
N GLU A 290 19.63 2.01 -19.22
CA GLU A 290 20.88 1.50 -19.78
C GLU A 290 22.07 2.43 -19.53
N GLN A 291 21.89 3.73 -19.76
CA GLN A 291 22.92 4.74 -19.49
C GLN A 291 23.31 4.77 -18.01
N SER A 292 22.32 4.69 -17.11
CA SER A 292 22.54 4.69 -15.66
C SER A 292 23.36 3.47 -15.21
N PHE A 293 23.03 2.28 -15.71
CA PHE A 293 23.77 1.04 -15.42
C PHE A 293 25.19 1.06 -16.00
N LEU A 294 25.36 1.57 -17.22
CA LEU A 294 26.66 1.70 -17.86
C LEU A 294 27.60 2.63 -17.07
N THR A 295 27.07 3.80 -16.68
CA THR A 295 27.82 4.85 -15.99
C THR A 295 28.24 4.41 -14.59
N SER A 296 27.34 3.71 -13.90
CA SER A 296 27.56 3.23 -12.53
C SER A 296 28.36 1.92 -12.45
N ASP A 297 28.60 1.24 -13.59
CA ASP A 297 29.18 -0.11 -13.69
C ASP A 297 28.55 -1.15 -12.75
N ILE A 298 27.24 -1.06 -12.55
CA ILE A 298 26.49 -2.03 -11.76
C ILE A 298 25.78 -3.02 -12.67
N LYS A 299 25.49 -4.21 -12.15
CA LYS A 299 24.67 -5.25 -12.80
C LYS A 299 23.71 -5.88 -11.80
N LEU A 300 22.60 -6.39 -12.31
CA LEU A 300 21.64 -7.18 -11.54
C LEU A 300 22.15 -8.62 -11.42
N LYS A 301 22.18 -9.17 -10.20
CA LYS A 301 22.57 -10.57 -9.98
C LYS A 301 21.54 -11.58 -10.50
N GLN A 302 20.27 -11.19 -10.48
CA GLN A 302 19.15 -12.04 -10.90
C GLN A 302 18.02 -11.17 -11.45
N VAL A 303 17.12 -11.78 -12.21
CA VAL A 303 15.90 -11.12 -12.69
C VAL A 303 14.99 -10.81 -11.49
N PRO A 304 14.65 -9.54 -11.24
CA PRO A 304 13.74 -9.20 -10.17
C PRO A 304 12.28 -9.51 -10.57
N SER A 305 11.46 -9.92 -9.61
CA SER A 305 10.01 -10.07 -9.82
C SER A 305 9.33 -8.71 -10.03
N CYS A 306 9.81 -7.70 -9.31
CA CYS A 306 9.39 -6.31 -9.38
C CYS A 306 10.60 -5.39 -9.55
N LEU A 307 10.53 -4.46 -10.50
CA LEU A 307 11.55 -3.43 -10.68
C LEU A 307 10.86 -2.06 -10.61
N ILE A 308 11.17 -1.32 -9.55
CA ILE A 308 10.69 0.06 -9.35
C ILE A 308 11.83 0.99 -9.74
N ILE A 309 11.61 1.83 -10.76
CA ILE A 309 12.60 2.77 -11.27
C ILE A 309 12.14 4.20 -10.96
N GLN A 310 12.96 4.94 -10.25
CA GLN A 310 12.72 6.35 -9.92
C GLN A 310 13.38 7.25 -10.97
N MET A 311 12.61 8.20 -11.48
CA MET A 311 13.03 9.10 -12.55
C MET A 311 14.10 10.08 -12.06
N PRO A 312 15.00 10.56 -12.94
CA PRO A 312 16.09 11.46 -12.56
C PRO A 312 15.55 12.86 -12.23
N ARG A 313 15.13 13.04 -10.97
CA ARG A 313 14.63 14.29 -10.40
C ARG A 313 15.49 14.70 -9.22
N PHE A 314 15.64 16.01 -9.04
CA PHE A 314 16.34 16.58 -7.89
C PHE A 314 15.41 17.54 -7.14
N GLY A 315 14.87 17.08 -6.02
CA GLY A 315 13.87 17.83 -5.25
C GLY A 315 12.55 18.03 -6.02
N LYS A 316 11.72 18.98 -5.57
CA LYS A 316 10.35 19.17 -6.09
C LYS A 316 10.29 19.91 -7.43
N THR A 317 11.31 20.68 -7.79
CA THR A 317 11.25 21.62 -8.93
C THR A 317 12.14 21.20 -10.10
N PHE A 318 13.20 20.42 -9.87
CA PHE A 318 14.14 20.10 -10.92
C PHE A 318 13.88 18.71 -11.51
N LYS A 319 13.49 18.70 -12.78
CA LYS A 319 13.40 17.51 -13.63
C LYS A 319 14.57 17.54 -14.60
N MET A 320 15.34 16.46 -14.69
CA MET A 320 16.49 16.43 -15.60
C MET A 320 16.06 16.56 -17.07
N TYR A 321 15.00 15.85 -17.42
CA TYR A 321 14.36 15.94 -18.73
C TYR A 321 12.91 16.45 -18.54
N PRO A 322 12.44 17.35 -19.42
CA PRO A 322 11.09 17.87 -19.34
C PRO A 322 10.04 16.81 -19.67
N ARG A 323 10.40 15.82 -20.49
CA ARG A 323 9.56 14.70 -20.90
C ARG A 323 10.38 13.42 -20.91
N ILE A 324 9.82 12.35 -20.36
CA ILE A 324 10.38 11.01 -20.42
C ILE A 324 9.28 10.08 -20.92
N LEU A 325 9.60 9.21 -21.87
CA LEU A 325 8.66 8.21 -22.38
C LEU A 325 8.80 6.90 -21.59
N PRO A 326 7.79 6.47 -20.79
CA PRO A 326 7.81 5.18 -20.13
C PRO A 326 7.83 4.05 -21.16
N SER A 327 8.84 3.18 -21.09
CA SER A 327 8.91 2.02 -21.98
C SER A 327 7.85 0.99 -21.55
N GLN A 328 6.98 0.53 -22.46
CA GLN A 328 5.98 -0.50 -22.10
C GLN A 328 6.61 -1.85 -21.74
N LEU A 329 7.70 -2.17 -22.44
CA LEU A 329 8.54 -3.33 -22.20
C LEU A 329 9.96 -2.82 -21.95
N LEU A 330 10.55 -3.28 -20.86
CA LEU A 330 11.93 -2.97 -20.49
C LEU A 330 12.78 -4.22 -20.73
N ASP A 331 13.78 -4.11 -21.59
CA ASP A 331 14.77 -5.17 -21.81
C ASP A 331 15.81 -5.10 -20.68
N VAL A 332 15.89 -6.17 -19.90
CA VAL A 332 16.85 -6.28 -18.78
C VAL A 332 17.96 -7.29 -19.07
N THR A 333 18.04 -7.84 -20.27
CA THR A 333 18.99 -8.91 -20.64
C THR A 333 20.44 -8.49 -20.40
N ASP A 334 20.83 -7.32 -20.89
CA ASP A 334 22.22 -6.85 -20.86
C ASP A 334 22.62 -6.18 -19.53
N VAL A 335 21.67 -5.93 -18.62
CA VAL A 335 21.99 -5.44 -17.27
C VAL A 335 22.21 -6.57 -16.25
N ILE A 336 21.87 -7.81 -16.61
CA ILE A 336 22.08 -8.97 -15.74
C ILE A 336 23.54 -9.45 -15.88
N GLU A 337 24.14 -9.84 -14.75
CA GLU A 337 25.55 -10.21 -14.64
C GLU A 337 25.88 -11.49 -15.43
N ASP A 338 25.14 -12.57 -15.17
CA ASP A 338 25.38 -13.91 -15.75
C ASP A 338 24.38 -14.27 -16.87
N SER A 339 23.71 -13.29 -17.47
CA SER A 339 22.77 -13.55 -18.57
C SER A 339 23.53 -13.79 -19.88
N PRO A 340 23.14 -14.78 -20.70
CA PRO A 340 23.70 -14.94 -22.03
C PRO A 340 23.37 -13.71 -22.89
N ARG A 341 24.36 -13.18 -23.60
CA ARG A 341 24.21 -11.98 -24.43
C ARG A 341 24.47 -12.28 -25.89
N GLN A 342 23.77 -11.54 -26.75
CA GLN A 342 23.94 -11.64 -28.18
C GLN A 342 25.06 -10.71 -28.66
N CYS A 343 25.93 -11.23 -29.52
CA CYS A 343 26.94 -10.44 -30.19
C CYS A 343 26.27 -9.51 -31.21
N THR A 344 26.52 -8.22 -31.08
CA THR A 344 25.93 -7.17 -31.91
C THR A 344 26.16 -7.38 -33.41
N VAL A 345 27.28 -7.98 -33.80
CA VAL A 345 27.70 -8.10 -35.21
C VAL A 345 27.14 -9.36 -35.88
N CYS A 346 27.22 -10.51 -35.21
CA CYS A 346 26.91 -11.81 -35.83
C CYS A 346 25.68 -12.51 -35.23
N GLY A 347 25.10 -11.97 -34.17
CA GLY A 347 23.94 -12.57 -33.52
C GLY A 347 24.23 -13.85 -32.71
N LYS A 348 25.49 -14.30 -32.63
CA LYS A 348 25.90 -15.46 -31.83
C LYS A 348 26.16 -15.07 -30.37
N LEU A 349 26.51 -16.04 -29.53
CA LEU A 349 26.90 -15.80 -28.15
C LEU A 349 28.09 -14.83 -28.02
N ALA A 350 27.90 -13.78 -27.21
CA ALA A 350 28.96 -12.88 -26.80
C ALA A 350 29.77 -13.49 -25.64
N GLU A 351 31.08 -13.24 -25.66
CA GLU A 351 32.04 -13.68 -24.64
C GLU A 351 32.78 -12.49 -24.02
N TYR A 352 32.64 -11.31 -24.62
CA TYR A 352 33.32 -10.09 -24.22
C TYR A 352 32.36 -8.92 -24.23
N GLU A 353 32.59 -7.97 -23.33
CA GLU A 353 31.93 -6.67 -23.37
C GLU A 353 32.94 -5.51 -23.42
N CYS A 354 32.62 -4.48 -24.20
CA CYS A 354 33.40 -3.26 -24.34
C CYS A 354 32.52 -2.03 -24.13
N LYS A 355 32.61 -1.42 -22.94
CA LYS A 355 31.80 -0.24 -22.59
C LYS A 355 32.02 0.95 -23.51
N GLN A 356 33.23 1.12 -24.03
CA GLN A 356 33.57 2.23 -24.91
C GLN A 356 32.94 2.10 -26.31
N CYS A 357 32.35 0.95 -26.64
CA CYS A 357 31.57 0.73 -27.86
C CYS A 357 30.07 1.05 -27.71
N PHE A 358 29.65 1.61 -26.57
CA PHE A 358 28.26 2.04 -26.35
C PHE A 358 27.82 3.03 -27.43
N ASP A 359 26.64 2.79 -28.03
CA ASP A 359 26.04 3.57 -29.12
C ASP A 359 26.89 3.74 -30.40
N GLN A 360 27.96 2.96 -30.59
CA GLN A 360 28.80 3.04 -31.81
C GLN A 360 28.42 2.05 -32.90
N CYS A 361 27.95 0.85 -32.54
CA CYS A 361 27.68 -0.25 -33.48
C CYS A 361 26.19 -0.55 -33.62
N ASP A 362 25.44 -0.29 -32.55
CA ASP A 362 24.00 -0.51 -32.39
C ASP A 362 23.53 0.41 -31.25
N VAL A 363 22.24 0.43 -30.96
CA VAL A 363 21.65 1.30 -29.92
C VAL A 363 21.66 0.59 -28.57
N GLY A 364 22.11 1.27 -27.53
CA GLY A 364 21.97 0.82 -26.15
C GLY A 364 22.98 -0.24 -25.70
N LEU A 365 22.67 -0.95 -24.61
CA LEU A 365 23.61 -1.94 -24.02
C LEU A 365 23.84 -3.18 -24.89
N GLN A 366 22.97 -3.48 -25.84
CA GLN A 366 23.22 -4.55 -26.81
C GLN A 366 24.42 -4.26 -27.72
N SER A 367 24.87 -3.00 -27.82
CA SER A 367 26.00 -2.59 -28.67
C SER A 367 27.38 -2.91 -28.09
N ILE A 368 27.46 -3.26 -26.80
CA ILE A 368 28.72 -3.47 -26.10
C ILE A 368 29.17 -4.94 -26.11
N SER A 369 28.34 -5.87 -26.60
CA SER A 369 28.53 -7.32 -26.48
C SER A 369 29.12 -7.94 -27.76
N PHE A 370 30.24 -8.65 -27.65
CA PHE A 370 30.96 -9.25 -28.78
C PHE A 370 31.37 -10.70 -28.56
N CYS A 371 31.33 -11.52 -29.62
CA CYS A 371 32.07 -12.79 -29.65
C CYS A 371 33.55 -12.52 -29.96
N ALA A 372 34.45 -13.47 -29.67
CA ALA A 372 35.90 -13.31 -29.86
C ALA A 372 36.28 -12.77 -31.27
N ARG A 373 35.72 -13.36 -32.33
CA ARG A 373 36.04 -12.98 -33.72
C ARG A 373 35.54 -11.58 -34.09
N CYS A 374 34.33 -11.24 -33.66
CA CYS A 374 33.73 -9.94 -33.95
C CYS A 374 34.37 -8.83 -33.12
N LEU A 375 34.84 -9.14 -31.91
CA LEU A 375 35.60 -8.21 -31.08
C LEU A 375 36.86 -7.76 -31.81
N ASP A 376 37.69 -8.70 -32.29
CA ASP A 376 38.93 -8.38 -33.01
C ASP A 376 38.66 -7.55 -34.27
N THR A 377 37.62 -7.91 -35.01
CA THR A 377 37.20 -7.19 -36.23
C THR A 377 36.69 -5.78 -35.94
N ALA A 378 35.92 -5.60 -34.86
CA ALA A 378 35.41 -4.28 -34.48
C ALA A 378 36.51 -3.37 -33.93
N HIS A 379 37.50 -3.94 -33.22
CA HIS A 379 38.59 -3.22 -32.58
C HIS A 379 39.84 -3.08 -33.47
N SER A 380 39.83 -3.62 -34.70
CA SER A 380 40.86 -3.30 -35.70
C SER A 380 40.71 -1.90 -36.28
N HIS A 381 39.55 -1.26 -36.10
CA HIS A 381 39.27 0.09 -36.56
C HIS A 381 40.05 1.13 -35.74
N GLU A 382 40.65 2.13 -36.38
CA GLU A 382 41.54 3.12 -35.73
C GLU A 382 40.92 3.80 -34.50
N ARG A 383 39.63 4.15 -34.60
CA ARG A 383 38.87 4.78 -33.50
C ARG A 383 38.62 3.88 -32.27
N ARG A 384 38.72 2.56 -32.42
CA ARG A 384 38.32 1.56 -31.41
C ARG A 384 39.47 0.70 -30.90
N ARG A 385 40.64 0.79 -31.54
CA ARG A 385 41.83 0.00 -31.19
C ARG A 385 42.33 0.24 -29.76
N SER A 386 42.07 1.42 -29.20
CA SER A 386 42.45 1.78 -27.84
C SER A 386 41.38 1.42 -26.79
N HIS A 387 40.27 0.79 -27.19
CA HIS A 387 39.24 0.45 -26.22
C HIS A 387 39.65 -0.72 -25.32
N ALA A 388 39.27 -0.66 -24.05
CA ALA A 388 39.37 -1.75 -23.10
C ALA A 388 38.10 -2.60 -23.14
N TRP A 389 38.28 -3.92 -23.18
CA TRP A 389 37.21 -4.91 -23.12
C TRP A 389 37.46 -5.88 -21.97
N ARG A 390 36.40 -6.52 -21.47
CA ARG A 390 36.47 -7.54 -20.41
C ARG A 390 35.68 -8.79 -20.81
N PRO A 391 36.12 -9.99 -20.41
CA PRO A 391 35.33 -11.21 -20.61
C PRO A 391 34.06 -11.16 -19.75
N ILE A 392 32.96 -11.71 -20.26
CA ILE A 392 31.72 -11.90 -19.51
C ILE A 392 31.55 -13.37 -19.11
N THR A 393 30.91 -13.61 -17.98
CA THR A 393 30.55 -14.98 -17.55
C THR A 393 29.43 -15.50 -18.43
N VAL A 394 29.64 -16.68 -19.02
CA VAL A 394 28.63 -17.36 -19.83
C VAL A 394 28.16 -18.60 -19.06
N PRO A 395 26.84 -18.80 -18.86
CA PRO A 395 26.35 -20.02 -18.26
C PRO A 395 26.73 -21.26 -19.08
N HIS A 396 27.09 -22.34 -18.39
CA HIS A 396 27.66 -23.54 -19.02
C HIS A 396 26.74 -24.15 -20.09
N GLU A 397 25.42 -24.11 -19.88
CA GLU A 397 24.42 -24.62 -20.81
C GLU A 397 24.45 -23.91 -22.18
N PHE A 398 24.66 -22.59 -22.20
CA PHE A 398 24.78 -21.82 -23.44
C PHE A 398 26.18 -21.93 -24.06
N ALA A 399 27.20 -22.20 -23.25
CA ALA A 399 28.56 -22.42 -23.73
C ALA A 399 28.69 -23.71 -24.56
N VAL A 400 27.84 -24.72 -24.32
CA VAL A 400 27.82 -25.98 -25.08
C VAL A 400 27.03 -25.84 -26.40
N LEU A 401 26.07 -24.93 -26.48
CA LEU A 401 25.14 -24.76 -27.60
C LEU A 401 25.43 -23.53 -28.49
N LYS A 402 26.66 -23.02 -28.48
CA LYS A 402 27.09 -21.73 -29.11
C LYS A 402 26.59 -21.47 -30.53
N ASP A 403 26.45 -22.51 -31.36
CA ASP A 403 26.11 -22.40 -32.78
C ASP A 403 24.63 -22.65 -33.11
N HIS A 404 23.82 -23.13 -32.16
CA HIS A 404 22.41 -23.51 -32.39
C HIS A 404 21.42 -22.93 -31.39
N CYS A 405 21.88 -22.10 -30.44
CA CYS A 405 21.00 -21.50 -29.44
C CYS A 405 20.57 -20.09 -29.84
N ILE A 406 19.25 -19.85 -29.87
CA ILE A 406 18.70 -18.50 -29.88
C ILE A 406 18.78 -17.99 -28.45
N ILE A 407 19.47 -16.86 -28.25
CA ILE A 407 19.64 -16.27 -26.93
C ILE A 407 18.33 -15.59 -26.54
N PRO A 408 17.64 -16.06 -25.48
CA PRO A 408 16.40 -15.44 -25.06
C PRO A 408 16.68 -14.04 -24.51
N ARG A 409 15.81 -13.10 -24.84
CA ARG A 409 15.79 -11.77 -24.23
C ARG A 409 14.75 -11.71 -23.13
N LEU A 410 15.13 -11.10 -22.02
CA LEU A 410 14.33 -11.00 -20.81
C LEU A 410 13.70 -9.63 -20.75
N TYR A 411 12.37 -9.61 -20.75
CA TYR A 411 11.58 -8.38 -20.73
C TYR A 411 10.75 -8.27 -19.47
N MET A 412 10.67 -7.06 -18.93
CA MET A 412 9.73 -6.71 -17.86
C MET A 412 8.65 -5.78 -18.40
N GLN A 413 7.41 -5.98 -17.96
CA GLN A 413 6.27 -5.21 -18.42
C GLN A 413 5.95 -4.06 -17.47
N LEU A 414 5.80 -2.86 -18.00
CA LEU A 414 5.32 -1.70 -17.25
C LEU A 414 3.84 -1.93 -16.85
N PHE A 415 3.56 -1.81 -15.56
CA PHE A 415 2.18 -1.95 -15.04
C PHE A 415 1.69 -0.73 -14.26
N ALA A 416 2.58 0.13 -13.74
CA ALA A 416 2.17 1.35 -13.08
C ALA A 416 3.18 2.49 -13.25
N VAL A 417 2.70 3.73 -13.28
CA VAL A 417 3.50 4.94 -13.27
C VAL A 417 2.92 5.91 -12.26
N VAL A 418 3.66 6.16 -11.17
CA VAL A 418 3.33 7.21 -10.20
C VAL A 418 3.87 8.52 -10.73
N CYS A 419 3.03 9.56 -10.73
CA CYS A 419 3.35 10.88 -11.25
C CYS A 419 3.20 11.95 -10.15
N ILE A 420 4.03 12.99 -10.23
CA ILE A 420 3.94 14.20 -9.41
C ILE A 420 4.29 15.44 -10.23
N GLU A 421 3.36 16.40 -10.22
CA GLU A 421 3.56 17.71 -10.84
C GLU A 421 4.29 18.67 -9.88
N THR A 422 3.72 18.92 -8.69
CA THR A 422 4.29 19.81 -7.66
C THR A 422 4.28 19.19 -6.26
N SER A 423 3.10 18.80 -5.77
CA SER A 423 2.89 18.29 -4.40
C SER A 423 1.69 17.33 -4.29
N HIS A 424 1.25 16.78 -5.42
CA HIS A 424 0.12 15.86 -5.45
C HIS A 424 0.47 14.67 -6.32
N TYR A 425 0.49 13.49 -5.68
CA TYR A 425 0.77 12.24 -6.35
C TYR A 425 -0.50 11.67 -6.95
N VAL A 426 -0.40 11.28 -8.22
CA VAL A 426 -1.41 10.56 -8.98
C VAL A 426 -0.77 9.34 -9.61
N THR A 427 -1.55 8.39 -10.12
CA THR A 427 -0.96 7.21 -10.77
C THR A 427 -1.74 6.75 -11.99
N PHE A 428 -1.00 6.21 -12.94
CA PHE A 428 -1.52 5.48 -14.08
C PHE A 428 -1.25 3.99 -13.85
N VAL A 429 -2.28 3.16 -13.93
CA VAL A 429 -2.15 1.72 -13.72
C VAL A 429 -2.73 0.96 -14.91
N LYS A 430 -1.99 -0.06 -15.35
CA LYS A 430 -2.37 -0.97 -16.41
C LYS A 430 -3.37 -1.99 -15.87
N CYS A 431 -4.53 -2.07 -16.51
CA CYS A 431 -5.66 -2.84 -16.00
C CYS A 431 -5.72 -4.29 -16.52
N GLY A 432 -4.81 -4.69 -17.41
CA GLY A 432 -4.81 -6.02 -18.01
C GLY A 432 -3.46 -6.44 -18.56
N THR A 433 -3.42 -7.64 -19.15
CA THR A 433 -2.22 -8.24 -19.74
C THR A 433 -2.06 -7.90 -21.23
N GLY A 434 -0.82 -7.86 -21.72
CA GLY A 434 -0.52 -7.55 -23.13
C GLY A 434 -0.22 -6.06 -23.40
N SER A 435 0.25 -5.73 -24.59
CA SER A 435 0.64 -4.36 -24.98
C SER A 435 -0.55 -3.41 -25.08
N ASP A 436 -1.68 -3.91 -25.59
CA ASP A 436 -2.87 -3.09 -25.88
C ASP A 436 -3.84 -3.01 -24.71
N ALA A 437 -3.43 -3.48 -23.52
CA ALA A 437 -4.29 -3.47 -22.35
C ALA A 437 -4.66 -2.03 -21.95
N PRO A 438 -5.89 -1.81 -21.49
CA PRO A 438 -6.36 -0.50 -21.09
C PRO A 438 -5.63 0.01 -19.84
N TRP A 439 -5.54 1.33 -19.73
CA TRP A 439 -4.95 2.02 -18.59
C TRP A 439 -6.00 2.84 -17.86
N CYS A 440 -5.91 2.93 -16.54
CA CYS A 440 -6.67 3.87 -15.74
C CYS A 440 -5.76 4.93 -15.12
N PHE A 441 -6.26 6.16 -15.07
CA PHE A 441 -5.72 7.22 -14.24
C PHE A 441 -6.47 7.23 -12.91
N PHE A 442 -5.75 7.41 -11.81
CA PHE A 442 -6.31 7.47 -10.47
C PHE A 442 -5.81 8.72 -9.72
N ASP A 443 -6.76 9.44 -9.14
CA ASP A 443 -6.53 10.59 -8.27
C ASP A 443 -7.33 10.41 -6.96
N SER A 444 -6.64 10.39 -5.82
CA SER A 444 -7.27 10.19 -4.51
C SER A 444 -8.03 11.41 -3.99
N MET A 445 -7.78 12.58 -4.57
CA MET A 445 -8.36 13.88 -4.18
C MET A 445 -8.92 14.65 -5.40
N ALA A 446 -9.50 13.93 -6.36
CA ALA A 446 -10.01 14.50 -7.62
C ALA A 446 -11.09 15.58 -7.42
N ASP A 447 -11.94 15.41 -6.41
CA ASP A 447 -13.02 16.34 -6.08
C ASP A 447 -13.21 16.41 -4.55
N ARG A 448 -13.95 17.41 -4.05
CA ARG A 448 -14.20 17.61 -2.62
C ARG A 448 -15.66 17.95 -2.37
N LYS A 449 -16.27 17.27 -1.40
CA LYS A 449 -17.61 17.58 -0.93
C LYS A 449 -17.56 18.27 0.42
N GLY A 450 -18.10 19.47 0.51
CA GLY A 450 -18.11 20.28 1.72
C GLY A 450 -16.84 21.12 1.91
N GLU A 451 -16.88 22.03 2.88
CA GLU A 451 -15.79 22.98 3.15
C GLU A 451 -14.87 22.45 4.27
N GLN A 452 -15.04 22.95 5.50
CA GLN A 452 -14.16 22.64 6.64
C GLN A 452 -14.28 21.18 7.12
N ASN A 453 -15.51 20.68 7.27
CA ASN A 453 -15.79 19.27 7.59
C ASN A 453 -16.08 18.44 6.32
N GLY A 454 -15.49 18.85 5.20
CA GLY A 454 -15.65 18.19 3.92
C GLY A 454 -14.72 16.99 3.76
N TYR A 455 -15.06 16.10 2.83
CA TYR A 455 -14.25 14.94 2.48
C TYR A 455 -13.90 14.95 0.99
N ASN A 456 -12.76 14.35 0.67
CA ASN A 456 -12.34 14.19 -0.71
C ASN A 456 -13.08 13.02 -1.38
N ILE A 457 -13.24 13.12 -2.70
CA ILE A 457 -13.84 12.11 -3.54
C ILE A 457 -12.74 11.61 -4.48
N PRO A 458 -12.34 10.33 -4.37
CA PRO A 458 -11.39 9.76 -5.31
C PRO A 458 -12.08 9.46 -6.64
N GLU A 459 -11.31 9.50 -7.72
CA GLU A 459 -11.80 9.23 -9.06
C GLU A 459 -10.83 8.33 -9.84
N MET A 460 -11.41 7.36 -10.55
CA MET A 460 -10.71 6.56 -11.55
C MET A 460 -11.22 6.94 -12.94
N VAL A 461 -10.33 7.25 -13.87
CA VAL A 461 -10.65 7.66 -15.24
C VAL A 461 -10.04 6.67 -16.23
N ALA A 462 -10.82 6.20 -17.19
CA ALA A 462 -10.31 5.32 -18.24
C ALA A 462 -9.45 6.10 -19.25
N CYS A 463 -8.29 5.57 -19.59
CA CYS A 463 -7.33 6.17 -20.52
C CYS A 463 -7.05 5.25 -21.72
N PRO A 464 -8.04 5.02 -22.61
CA PRO A 464 -7.89 4.07 -23.74
C PRO A 464 -6.84 4.50 -24.76
N ASN A 465 -6.51 5.79 -24.82
CA ASN A 465 -5.50 6.31 -25.75
C ASN A 465 -4.06 6.18 -25.22
N LEU A 466 -3.86 5.81 -23.96
CA LEU A 466 -2.52 5.73 -23.35
C LEU A 466 -1.59 4.70 -24.01
N PRO A 467 -2.06 3.47 -24.35
CA PRO A 467 -1.25 2.51 -25.11
C PRO A 467 -0.72 3.07 -26.43
N TYR A 468 -1.50 3.90 -27.12
CA TYR A 468 -1.07 4.56 -28.35
C TYR A 468 0.06 5.55 -28.08
N TRP A 469 -0.07 6.42 -27.08
CA TRP A 469 0.97 7.39 -26.72
C TRP A 469 2.27 6.73 -26.25
N LEU A 470 2.17 5.57 -25.61
CA LEU A 470 3.29 4.74 -25.18
C LEU A 470 3.87 3.86 -26.29
N SER A 471 3.27 3.83 -27.47
CA SER A 471 3.76 3.06 -28.62
C SER A 471 4.82 3.83 -29.41
N GLU A 472 5.59 3.14 -30.24
CA GLU A 472 6.56 3.77 -31.15
C GLU A 472 5.90 4.81 -32.08
N LYS A 473 4.68 4.53 -32.55
CA LYS A 473 3.92 5.46 -33.39
C LYS A 473 3.55 6.73 -32.63
N GLY A 474 3.13 6.58 -31.37
CA GLY A 474 2.84 7.71 -30.49
C GLY A 474 4.11 8.53 -30.19
N ALA A 475 5.22 7.85 -29.91
CA ALA A 475 6.51 8.48 -29.66
C ALA A 475 6.97 9.39 -30.82
N GLN A 476 6.81 8.93 -32.07
CA GLN A 476 7.14 9.73 -33.26
C GLN A 476 6.30 11.01 -33.36
N VAL A 477 5.01 10.94 -33.02
CA VAL A 477 4.13 12.12 -32.98
C VAL A 477 4.52 13.05 -31.84
N LEU A 478 4.81 12.51 -30.65
CA LEU A 478 5.21 13.28 -29.47
C LEU A 478 6.51 14.06 -29.68
N GLN A 479 7.46 13.51 -30.44
CA GLN A 479 8.70 14.20 -30.82
C GLN A 479 8.46 15.44 -31.70
N GLN A 480 7.37 15.46 -32.49
CA GLN A 480 7.01 16.60 -33.33
C GLN A 480 6.33 17.72 -32.54
N ILE A 481 5.66 17.38 -31.43
CA ILE A 481 4.93 18.34 -30.60
C ILE A 481 5.91 19.07 -29.67
N LYS A 482 6.32 20.28 -30.05
CA LYS A 482 7.24 21.09 -29.23
C LYS A 482 6.57 21.75 -28.02
N ASP A 483 5.29 22.11 -28.11
CA ASP A 483 4.55 22.74 -27.02
C ASP A 483 3.78 21.72 -26.19
N GLU A 484 4.09 21.64 -24.89
CA GLU A 484 3.45 20.73 -23.93
C GLU A 484 1.96 20.98 -23.75
N ARG A 485 1.50 22.21 -24.04
CA ARG A 485 0.08 22.59 -23.92
C ARG A 485 -0.81 21.93 -24.97
N GLN A 486 -0.22 21.42 -26.04
CA GLN A 486 -0.94 20.71 -27.10
C GLN A 486 -1.13 19.23 -26.78
N LEU A 487 -0.46 18.71 -25.75
CA LEU A 487 -0.62 17.33 -25.32
C LEU A 487 -1.96 17.13 -24.61
N PRO A 488 -2.63 15.97 -24.83
CA PRO A 488 -3.76 15.59 -24.00
C PRO A 488 -3.37 15.58 -22.53
N GLU A 489 -4.26 16.02 -21.64
CA GLU A 489 -3.99 16.20 -20.21
C GLU A 489 -3.32 14.98 -19.55
N HIS A 490 -3.87 13.79 -19.78
CA HIS A 490 -3.37 12.54 -19.20
C HIS A 490 -2.01 12.12 -19.79
N ALA A 491 -1.80 12.35 -21.08
CA ALA A 491 -0.50 12.10 -21.72
C ALA A 491 0.57 13.08 -21.23
N LYS A 492 0.20 14.36 -21.04
CA LYS A 492 1.07 15.38 -20.45
C LYS A 492 1.49 14.97 -19.04
N ARG A 493 0.52 14.64 -18.17
CA ARG A 493 0.78 14.16 -16.80
C ARG A 493 1.71 12.94 -16.80
N LEU A 494 1.46 11.96 -17.66
CA LEU A 494 2.33 10.78 -17.73
C LEU A 494 3.77 11.13 -18.15
N LEU A 495 3.95 11.87 -19.24
CA LEU A 495 5.27 12.12 -19.85
C LEU A 495 6.09 13.16 -19.11
N CYS A 496 5.46 14.22 -18.63
CA CYS A 496 6.13 15.33 -17.95
C CYS A 496 6.26 15.09 -16.44
N ASP A 497 5.31 14.35 -15.85
CA ASP A 497 5.19 14.25 -14.39
C ASP A 497 5.53 12.86 -13.84
N ALA A 498 6.03 11.90 -14.65
CA ALA A 498 6.52 10.60 -14.16
C ALA A 498 7.56 10.73 -13.03
N TYR A 499 7.27 10.07 -11.91
CA TYR A 499 8.11 10.00 -10.72
C TYR A 499 8.72 8.61 -10.54
N MET A 500 7.89 7.56 -10.54
CA MET A 500 8.31 6.16 -10.46
C MET A 500 7.61 5.34 -11.53
N CYS A 501 8.36 4.50 -12.23
CA CYS A 501 7.85 3.49 -13.15
C CYS A 501 8.01 2.10 -12.51
N MET A 502 6.93 1.32 -12.45
CA MET A 502 6.93 -0.02 -11.87
C MET A 502 6.78 -1.07 -12.97
N TYR A 503 7.72 -2.01 -12.99
CA TYR A 503 7.80 -3.09 -13.95
C TYR A 503 7.70 -4.44 -13.25
N GLN A 504 7.09 -5.41 -13.93
CA GLN A 504 6.91 -6.77 -13.42
C GLN A 504 7.40 -7.80 -14.43
N SER A 505 7.92 -8.93 -13.94
CA SER A 505 8.30 -10.06 -14.79
C SER A 505 7.13 -11.04 -14.95
N SER A 506 6.69 -11.25 -16.19
CA SER A 506 5.62 -12.20 -16.53
C SER A 506 5.98 -13.66 -16.21
N GLU A 507 7.28 -13.98 -16.24
CA GLU A 507 7.79 -15.36 -16.05
C GLU A 507 8.00 -15.68 -14.57
N VAL A 508 8.56 -14.75 -13.80
CA VAL A 508 8.89 -14.97 -12.37
C VAL A 508 7.64 -14.90 -11.49
N MET A 509 6.61 -14.17 -11.91
CA MET A 509 5.30 -14.09 -11.23
C MET A 509 4.60 -15.44 -11.07
N MET A 510 4.88 -16.44 -11.90
CA MET A 510 4.23 -17.75 -11.80
C MET A 510 4.85 -18.65 -10.71
N TYR A 511 6.02 -18.30 -10.17
CA TYR A 511 6.81 -19.15 -9.29
C TYR A 511 6.95 -18.65 -7.85
N ARG A 512 6.38 -17.49 -7.52
CA ARG A 512 6.29 -16.92 -6.17
C ARG A 512 4.83 -16.69 -5.82
#